data_AF-A0A4R7WH23-F1
#
_entry.id   AF-A0A4R7WH23-F1
#
_cell.length_a   1.000
_cell.length_b   1.000
_cell.length_c   1.000
_cell.angle_alpha   90.00
_cell.angle_beta   90.00
_cell.angle_gamma   90.00
#
_symmetry.space_group_name_H-M   'P 1'
#
loop_
_entity.id
_entity.type
_entity.pdbx_description
1 polymer ?
#
loop_
_entity_poly.entity_id
_entity_poly.type
_entity_poly.pdbx_seq_one_letter_code
_entity_poly.pdbx_strand_id
1 'polypeptide(L)'
;MTNKFTLPLLLIAAMGLAGCDKSSEDHVQDANKHVETADQKQAEGNPQQAADEKTQADKDYAAARDARATEDRHQPPSLASPGYIKEPEKK
;
A
#
# COMPACT_ATOMS: atom_id res chain seq x y z
N MET A 1 -28.97 -11.56 -8.80
CA MET A 1 -27.57 -11.35 -9.21
C MET A 1 -26.75 -11.08 -7.95
N THR A 2 -25.95 -12.04 -7.52
CA THR A 2 -25.16 -11.98 -6.29
C THR A 2 -23.87 -11.19 -6.57
N ASN A 3 -23.88 -9.90 -6.24
CA ASN A 3 -22.68 -9.07 -6.32
C ASN A 3 -21.81 -9.30 -5.08
N LYS A 4 -20.91 -10.28 -5.19
CA LYS A 4 -19.97 -10.63 -4.12
C LYS A 4 -18.77 -9.68 -4.17
N PHE A 5 -18.90 -8.52 -3.53
CA PHE A 5 -17.72 -7.75 -3.11
C PHE A 5 -17.06 -8.46 -1.93
N THR A 6 -16.30 -9.51 -2.23
CA THR A 6 -15.41 -10.17 -1.27
C THR A 6 -13.98 -9.88 -1.67
N LEU A 7 -13.46 -8.72 -1.26
CA LEU A 7 -12.02 -8.51 -1.17
C LEU A 7 -11.57 -9.07 0.19
N PRO A 8 -10.78 -10.14 0.25
CA PRO A 8 -10.15 -10.54 1.49
C PRO A 8 -9.10 -9.47 1.81
N LEU A 9 -9.38 -8.62 2.79
CA LEU A 9 -8.37 -7.81 3.47
C LEU A 9 -7.33 -8.78 4.02
N LEU A 10 -6.19 -8.89 3.32
CA LEU A 10 -5.04 -9.63 3.80
C LEU A 10 -4.56 -8.94 5.08
N LEU A 11 -4.58 -9.70 6.17
CA LEU A 11 -4.00 -9.36 7.46
C LEU A 11 -2.50 -9.07 7.28
N ILE A 12 -2.10 -7.81 7.37
CA ILE A 12 -0.69 -7.46 7.61
C ILE A 12 -0.45 -7.47 9.12
N ALA A 13 0.06 -8.62 9.58
CA ALA A 13 0.53 -8.80 10.93
C ALA A 13 1.86 -8.05 11.14
N ALA A 14 1.82 -7.08 12.04
CA ALA A 14 2.85 -6.61 12.97
C ALA A 14 4.30 -6.41 12.46
N MET A 15 4.82 -5.20 12.59
CA MET A 15 5.86 -4.81 13.58
C MET A 15 6.50 -3.47 13.20
N GLY A 16 6.48 -2.50 14.11
CA GLY A 16 7.40 -1.36 14.06
C GLY A 16 6.84 -0.06 14.61
N LEU A 17 6.88 0.13 15.93
CA LEU A 17 6.83 1.46 16.53
C LEU A 17 8.02 2.30 16.01
N ALA A 18 7.78 3.22 15.10
CA ALA A 18 8.57 4.44 14.91
C ALA A 18 7.86 5.43 13.98
N GLY A 19 6.77 6.02 14.46
CA GLY A 19 6.05 7.12 13.81
C GLY A 19 4.65 6.73 13.37
N CYS A 20 3.66 7.57 13.68
CA CYS A 20 2.30 7.48 13.15
C CYS A 20 2.23 7.87 11.67
N ASP A 21 3.27 7.58 10.88
CA ASP A 21 3.34 7.90 9.47
C ASP A 21 2.68 6.77 8.66
N LYS A 22 1.94 7.13 7.61
CA LYS A 22 1.18 6.16 6.80
C LYS A 22 2.15 5.27 6.03
N SER A 23 1.77 4.00 5.89
CA SER A 23 2.54 3.09 5.04
C SER A 23 2.33 3.40 3.56
N SER A 24 3.22 2.89 2.70
CA SER A 24 3.01 2.99 1.25
C SER A 24 1.69 2.35 0.79
N GLU A 25 1.26 1.28 1.46
CA GLU A 25 -0.01 0.61 1.16
C GLU A 25 -1.21 1.48 1.53
N ASP A 26 -1.16 2.17 2.68
CA ASP A 26 -2.23 3.10 3.09
C ASP A 26 -2.40 4.24 2.07
N HIS A 27 -1.28 4.80 1.60
CA HIS A 27 -1.30 5.83 0.56
C HIS A 27 -1.90 5.31 -0.76
N VAL A 28 -1.60 4.07 -1.16
CA VAL A 28 -2.24 3.47 -2.36
C VAL A 28 -3.75 3.27 -2.15
N GLN A 29 -4.18 2.87 -0.95
CA GLN A 29 -5.61 2.71 -0.66
C GLN A 29 -6.35 4.05 -0.73
N ASP A 30 -5.77 5.12 -0.19
CA ASP A 30 -6.38 6.44 -0.26
C ASP A 30 -6.39 7.02 -1.68
N ALA A 31 -5.32 6.81 -2.45
CA ALA A 31 -5.29 7.16 -3.87
C ALA A 31 -6.46 6.50 -4.63
N ASN A 32 -6.71 5.21 -4.37
CA ASN A 32 -7.84 4.49 -4.98
C ASN A 32 -9.20 5.06 -4.58
N LYS A 33 -9.39 5.50 -3.32
CA LYS A 33 -10.64 6.16 -2.89
C LYS A 33 -10.86 7.48 -3.61
N HIS A 34 -9.79 8.26 -3.81
CA HIS A 34 -9.84 9.51 -4.57
C HIS A 34 -10.20 9.27 -6.05
N VAL A 35 -9.66 8.21 -6.68
CA VAL A 35 -10.08 7.80 -8.03
C VAL A 35 -11.56 7.44 -8.09
N GLU A 36 -12.05 6.61 -7.16
CA GLU A 36 -13.47 6.23 -7.12
C GLU A 36 -14.38 7.45 -6.90
N THR A 37 -13.97 8.36 -6.01
CA THR A 37 -14.69 9.61 -5.73
C THR A 37 -14.68 10.52 -6.96
N ALA A 38 -13.58 10.59 -7.69
CA ALA A 38 -13.49 11.35 -8.94
C ALA A 38 -14.47 10.82 -9.99
N ASP A 39 -14.55 9.49 -10.16
CA ASP A 39 -15.47 8.87 -11.12
C ASP A 39 -16.93 9.13 -10.74
N GLN A 40 -17.27 9.08 -9.45
CA GLN A 40 -18.59 9.49 -8.95
C GLN A 40 -18.86 10.96 -9.25
N LYS A 41 -17.94 11.87 -8.92
CA LYS A 41 -18.08 13.33 -9.17
C LYS A 41 -18.24 13.65 -10.66
N GLN A 42 -17.54 12.91 -11.52
CA GLN A 42 -17.66 13.05 -12.97
C GLN A 42 -19.06 12.62 -13.45
N ALA A 43 -19.59 11.50 -12.93
CA ALA A 43 -20.93 11.03 -13.22
C ALA A 43 -22.04 11.96 -12.69
N GLU A 44 -21.79 12.63 -11.55
CA GLU A 44 -22.67 13.65 -10.97
C GLU A 44 -22.67 14.99 -11.75
N GLY A 45 -21.82 15.13 -12.78
CA GLY A 45 -21.71 16.37 -13.56
C GLY A 45 -20.83 17.44 -12.92
N ASN A 46 -19.93 17.06 -12.00
CA ASN A 46 -18.97 17.94 -11.33
C ASN A 46 -17.51 17.67 -11.80
N PRO A 47 -17.18 17.94 -13.08
CA PRO A 47 -15.90 17.53 -13.67
C PRO A 47 -14.69 18.26 -13.06
N GLN A 48 -14.84 19.49 -12.57
CA GLN A 48 -13.77 20.19 -11.85
C GLN A 48 -13.41 19.46 -10.55
N GLN A 49 -14.40 19.09 -9.75
CA GLN A 49 -14.16 18.33 -8.51
C GLN A 49 -13.56 16.95 -8.83
N ALA A 50 -14.02 16.30 -9.90
CA ALA A 50 -13.41 15.04 -10.34
C ALA A 50 -11.92 15.21 -10.71
N ALA A 51 -11.54 16.31 -11.36
CA ALA A 51 -10.14 16.60 -11.67
C ALA A 51 -9.31 16.89 -10.42
N ASP A 52 -9.89 17.59 -9.43
CA ASP A 52 -9.24 17.85 -8.15
C ASP A 52 -8.99 16.54 -7.39
N GLU A 53 -9.98 15.65 -7.33
CA GLU A 53 -9.87 14.33 -6.71
C GLU A 53 -8.81 13.45 -7.42
N LYS A 54 -8.75 13.45 -8.76
CA LYS A 54 -7.67 12.78 -9.51
C LYS A 54 -6.30 13.35 -9.18
N THR A 55 -6.20 14.66 -9.00
CA THR A 55 -4.94 15.31 -8.58
C THR A 55 -4.53 14.88 -7.17
N GLN A 56 -5.48 14.66 -6.25
CA GLN A 56 -5.18 14.12 -4.92
C GLN A 56 -4.74 12.66 -5.01
N ALA A 57 -5.40 11.84 -5.83
CA ALA A 57 -4.97 10.47 -6.07
C ALA A 57 -3.52 10.39 -6.57
N ASP A 58 -3.13 11.25 -7.52
CA ASP A 58 -1.75 11.31 -8.02
C ASP A 58 -0.74 11.68 -6.93
N LYS A 59 -1.11 12.59 -6.01
CA LYS A 59 -0.27 12.95 -4.86
C LYS A 59 -0.11 11.78 -3.90
N ASP A 60 -1.19 11.05 -3.61
CA ASP A 60 -1.14 9.88 -2.74
C ASP A 60 -0.33 8.74 -3.38
N TYR A 61 -0.43 8.54 -4.70
CA TYR A 61 0.46 7.61 -5.40
C TYR A 61 1.93 8.03 -5.34
N ALA A 62 2.23 9.32 -5.41
CA ALA A 62 3.59 9.82 -5.22
C ALA A 62 4.08 9.59 -3.79
N ALA A 63 3.26 9.92 -2.79
CA ALA A 63 3.55 9.67 -1.38
C ALA A 63 3.75 8.18 -1.08
N ALA A 64 2.96 7.29 -1.70
CA ALA A 64 3.15 5.85 -1.61
C ALA A 64 4.52 5.41 -2.12
N ARG A 65 4.98 5.97 -3.26
CA ARG A 65 6.31 5.64 -3.82
C ARG A 65 7.43 6.11 -2.91
N ASP A 66 7.29 7.29 -2.33
CA ASP A 66 8.26 7.86 -1.40
C ASP A 66 8.31 7.06 -0.09
N ALA A 67 7.15 6.73 0.48
CA ALA A 67 7.04 5.87 1.66
C ALA A 67 7.65 4.48 1.38
N ARG A 68 7.35 3.88 0.23
CA ARG A 68 7.92 2.57 -0.13
C ARG A 68 9.44 2.61 -0.22
N ALA A 69 10.00 3.70 -0.76
CA ALA A 69 11.44 3.87 -0.88
C ALA A 69 12.15 4.00 0.48
N THR A 70 11.44 4.39 1.54
CA THR A 70 11.96 4.41 2.92
C THR A 70 11.66 3.10 3.64
N GLU A 71 10.48 2.51 3.45
CA GLU A 71 10.08 1.22 4.02
C GLU A 71 10.97 0.07 3.54
N ASP A 72 11.27 -0.02 2.23
CA ASP A 72 12.17 -1.03 1.66
C ASP A 72 13.59 -0.95 2.27
N ARG A 73 14.00 0.22 2.77
CA ARG A 73 15.30 0.40 3.44
C ARG A 73 15.28 0.04 4.92
N HIS A 74 14.10 0.01 5.53
CA HIS A 74 13.89 -0.40 6.93
C HIS A 74 13.50 -1.87 7.05
N GLN A 75 13.16 -2.54 5.95
CA GLN A 75 13.09 -3.99 5.92
C GLN A 75 14.51 -4.54 6.11
N PRO A 76 14.77 -5.33 7.17
CA PRO A 76 16.00 -6.09 7.22
C PRO A 76 16.09 -6.90 5.92
N PRO A 77 17.28 -7.03 5.29
CA PRO A 77 17.42 -7.87 4.11
C PRO A 77 16.74 -9.19 4.46
N SER A 78 15.73 -9.56 3.67
CA SER A 78 14.98 -10.78 3.93
C SER A 78 16.03 -11.87 4.12
N LEU A 79 16.13 -12.37 5.35
CA LEU A 79 16.94 -13.53 5.66
C LEU A 79 16.26 -14.63 4.87
N ALA A 80 16.71 -14.80 3.63
CA ALA A 80 16.53 -15.99 2.85
C ALA A 80 16.74 -17.14 3.82
N SER A 81 15.65 -17.85 4.12
CA SER A 81 15.66 -18.90 5.12
C SER A 81 16.77 -19.92 4.79
N PRO A 82 17.37 -20.53 5.81
CA PRO A 82 18.80 -20.74 5.92
C PRO A 82 19.29 -21.92 5.08
N GLY A 83 20.13 -21.64 4.07
CA GLY A 83 20.73 -22.66 3.21
C GLY A 83 22.11 -23.18 3.66
N TYR A 84 22.65 -22.76 4.82
CA TYR A 84 24.08 -23.00 5.11
C TYR A 84 24.44 -23.42 6.54
N ILE A 85 23.50 -23.79 7.43
CA ILE A 85 23.89 -24.55 8.63
C ILE A 85 24.04 -26.01 8.19
N LYS A 86 25.12 -26.29 7.46
CA LYS A 86 25.64 -27.64 7.33
C LYS A 86 26.17 -27.99 8.72
N GLU A 87 25.39 -28.75 9.47
CA GLU A 87 25.81 -29.39 10.71
C GLU A 87 27.15 -30.10 10.45
N PRO A 88 28.24 -29.80 11.18
CA PRO A 88 29.47 -30.55 11.00
C PRO A 88 29.23 -31.96 11.53
N GLU A 89 29.32 -32.94 10.63
CA GLU A 89 29.27 -34.36 10.95
C GLU A 89 30.29 -34.62 12.06
N LYS A 90 29.78 -35.11 13.21
CA LYS A 90 30.62 -35.54 14.33
C LYS A 90 31.54 -36.65 13.84
N LYS A 91 32.85 -36.43 13.93
CA LYS A 91 33.86 -37.48 13.85
C LYS A 91 34.72 -37.46 15.09
#